data_AF-A0A1Q6IXI0-F1
#
_entry.id   AF-A0A1Q6IXI0-F1
#
_cell.length_a   1.000
_cell.length_b   1.000
_cell.length_c   1.000
_cell.angle_alpha   90.00
_cell.angle_beta   90.00
_cell.angle_gamma   90.00
#
_symmetry.space_group_name_H-M   'P 1'
#
loop_
_entity.id
_entity.type
_entity.pdbx_description
1 polymer ?
#
loop_
_entity_poly.entity_id
_entity_poly.type
_entity_poly.pdbx_seq_one_letter_code
_entity_poly.pdbx_strand_id
1 'polypeptide(L)'
;MRLMDSKEKTPCKHLFEDIIINPYGEVYACCGIGVCHIPQMRLGNIHQEPIQTIYERAFEDVLKIWLYTEGPQDVLAFVKKKTGQKFNWHTRHNCDICRTIFTDKSILSILRDNVFEADSMPLLFYHCKAKTENERRTKQ
;
A
#
# COMPACT_ATOMS: atom_id res chain seq x y z
N MET A 1 17.29 7.98 -23.74
CA MET A 1 16.12 7.73 -22.86
C MET A 1 16.23 6.30 -22.35
N ARG A 2 16.91 6.08 -21.22
CA ARG A 2 17.10 4.74 -20.62
C ARG A 2 15.94 4.45 -19.68
N LEU A 3 15.22 3.37 -20.00
CA LEU A 3 14.24 2.71 -19.15
C LEU A 3 14.94 2.36 -17.83
N MET A 4 14.44 2.85 -16.70
CA MET A 4 14.98 2.48 -15.40
C MET A 4 14.62 1.02 -15.13
N ASP A 5 15.62 0.15 -15.25
CA ASP A 5 15.87 -0.94 -14.31
C ASP A 5 16.09 -0.34 -12.91
N SER A 6 15.10 0.33 -12.33
CA SER A 6 15.22 0.78 -10.96
C SER A 6 15.08 -0.43 -10.05
N LYS A 7 16.23 -1.05 -9.76
CA LYS A 7 16.41 -2.10 -8.75
C LYS A 7 15.94 -1.67 -7.35
N GLU A 8 15.75 -0.38 -7.10
CA GLU A 8 15.27 0.11 -5.82
C GLU A 8 13.74 0.09 -5.76
N LYS A 9 13.23 -0.98 -5.16
CA LYS A 9 11.88 -1.01 -4.59
C LYS A 9 11.89 -0.12 -3.34
N THR A 10 10.97 0.83 -3.23
CA THR A 10 10.90 1.73 -2.07
C THR A 10 9.58 1.50 -1.33
N PRO A 11 9.62 0.81 -0.17
CA PRO A 11 8.43 0.61 0.65
C PRO A 11 7.88 1.93 1.18
N CYS A 12 6.56 2.01 1.35
CA CYS A 12 5.91 3.19 1.94
C CYS A 12 5.95 3.11 3.46
N LYS A 13 6.83 3.90 4.10
CA LYS A 13 6.98 3.90 5.57
C LYS A 13 5.79 4.52 6.31
N HIS A 14 5.11 5.48 5.69
CA HIS A 14 3.95 6.14 6.30
C HIS A 14 2.74 5.21 6.52
N LEU A 15 2.65 4.14 5.74
CA LEU A 15 1.58 3.17 5.86
C LEU A 15 1.77 2.36 7.15
N PHE A 16 0.77 2.33 8.03
CA PHE A 16 0.82 1.72 9.38
C PHE A 16 1.73 2.41 10.42
N GLU A 17 2.37 3.52 10.08
CA GLU A 17 3.13 4.33 11.05
C GLU A 17 2.38 5.62 11.39
N ASP A 18 1.62 6.17 10.45
CA ASP A 18 0.89 7.42 10.61
C ASP A 18 -0.64 7.20 10.63
N ILE A 19 -1.33 8.03 11.43
CA ILE A 19 -2.80 8.13 11.41
C ILE A 19 -3.17 9.46 10.77
N ILE A 20 -3.72 9.41 9.57
CA ILE A 20 -4.05 10.61 8.80
C ILE A 20 -5.52 10.93 8.98
N ILE A 21 -5.83 12.12 9.48
CA ILE A 21 -7.19 12.60 9.72
C ILE A 21 -7.35 13.95 9.03
N ASN A 22 -8.40 14.10 8.21
CA ASN A 22 -8.71 15.38 7.59
C ASN A 22 -9.63 16.26 8.48
N PRO A 23 -9.85 17.54 8.14
CA PRO A 23 -10.70 18.43 8.94
C PRO A 23 -12.17 17.99 9.09
N TYR A 24 -12.65 17.07 8.25
CA TYR A 24 -14.00 16.49 8.31
C TYR A 24 -14.07 15.22 9.18
N GLY A 25 -12.96 14.85 9.84
CA GLY A 25 -12.85 13.66 10.67
C GLY A 25 -12.66 12.35 9.89
N GLU A 26 -12.48 12.40 8.57
CA GLU A 26 -12.22 11.21 7.77
C GLU A 26 -10.80 10.71 8.01
N VAL A 27 -10.67 9.41 8.26
CA VAL A 27 -9.39 8.75 8.51
C VAL A 27 -8.92 8.05 7.24
N TYR A 28 -7.64 8.24 6.91
CA TYR A 28 -6.98 7.65 5.75
C TYR A 28 -5.81 6.76 6.18
N ALA A 29 -5.58 5.69 5.41
CA ALA A 29 -4.46 4.75 5.63
C ALA A 29 -3.09 5.29 5.18
N CYS A 30 -3.05 6.40 4.44
CA CYS A 30 -1.84 6.93 3.81
C CYS A 30 -1.91 8.45 3.69
N CYS A 31 -0.75 9.12 3.68
CA CYS A 31 -0.59 10.57 3.52
C CYS A 31 -0.44 11.03 2.06
N GLY A 32 -0.56 10.12 1.08
CA GLY A 32 -0.22 10.40 -0.31
C GLY A 32 -1.03 11.53 -0.96
N ILE A 33 -0.41 12.28 -1.87
CA ILE A 33 -0.97 13.49 -2.53
C ILE A 33 -2.34 13.27 -3.20
N GLY A 34 -2.64 12.06 -3.64
CA GLY A 34 -3.89 11.67 -4.29
C GLY A 34 -4.82 10.82 -3.44
N VAL A 35 -4.59 10.70 -2.12
CA VAL A 35 -5.30 9.74 -1.26
C VAL A 35 -6.81 9.98 -1.22
N CYS A 36 -7.25 11.24 -1.30
CA CYS A 36 -8.67 11.60 -1.36
C CYS A 36 -9.40 11.05 -2.60
N HIS A 37 -8.67 10.65 -3.63
CA HIS A 37 -9.21 10.04 -4.85
C HIS A 37 -9.13 8.50 -4.85
N ILE A 38 -8.66 7.89 -3.76
CA ILE A 38 -8.51 6.45 -3.62
C ILE A 38 -9.46 5.97 -2.51
N PRO A 39 -10.70 5.55 -2.85
CA PRO A 39 -11.69 5.13 -1.86
C PRO A 39 -11.19 4.03 -0.92
N GLN A 40 -10.35 3.12 -1.43
CA GLN A 40 -9.76 2.01 -0.68
C GLN A 40 -8.80 2.50 0.43
N MET A 41 -8.34 3.74 0.39
CA MET A 41 -7.50 4.34 1.43
C MET A 41 -8.31 5.03 2.53
N ARG A 42 -9.61 5.23 2.35
CA ARG A 42 -10.51 5.79 3.38
C ARG A 42 -10.94 4.67 4.32
N LEU A 43 -10.64 4.83 5.60
CA LEU A 43 -10.85 3.79 6.62
C LEU A 43 -12.14 4.00 7.44
N GLY A 44 -12.57 5.25 7.63
CA GLY A 44 -13.73 5.58 8.45
C GLY A 44 -13.79 7.05 8.81
N ASN A 45 -14.60 7.40 9.81
CA ASN A 45 -14.72 8.75 10.34
C ASN A 45 -14.74 8.73 11.88
N ILE A 46 -13.91 9.57 12.52
CA ILE A 46 -13.75 9.61 13.99
C ILE A 46 -15.01 10.06 14.75
N HIS A 47 -15.96 10.70 14.07
CA HIS A 47 -17.25 11.10 14.66
C HIS A 47 -18.26 9.95 14.69
N GLN A 48 -17.97 8.83 14.01
CA GLN A 48 -18.87 7.68 13.90
C GLN A 48 -18.39 6.49 14.73
N GLU A 49 -17.08 6.28 14.82
CA GLU A 49 -16.50 5.07 15.40
C GLU A 49 -15.18 5.37 16.14
N PRO A 50 -14.75 4.52 17.09
CA PRO A 50 -13.47 4.69 17.77
C PRO A 50 -12.28 4.64 16.79
N ILE A 51 -11.33 5.56 16.97
CA ILE A 51 -10.16 5.68 16.09
C ILE A 51 -9.33 4.40 16.00
N GLN A 52 -9.25 3.64 17.10
CA GLN A 52 -8.56 2.35 17.12
C GLN A 52 -9.19 1.37 16.12
N THR A 53 -10.52 1.21 16.17
CA THR A 53 -11.25 0.34 15.25
C THR A 53 -11.08 0.77 13.80
N ILE A 54 -11.10 2.09 13.54
CA ILE A 54 -10.89 2.63 12.20
C ILE A 54 -9.47 2.33 11.70
N TYR A 55 -8.46 2.53 12.56
CA TYR A 55 -7.06 2.28 12.23
C TYR A 55 -6.78 0.79 11.96
N GLU A 56 -7.35 -0.10 12.77
CA GLU A 56 -7.14 -1.55 12.67
C GLU A 56 -7.62 -2.13 11.33
N ARG A 57 -8.62 -1.51 10.68
CA ARG A 57 -9.07 -1.89 9.31
C ARG A 57 -7.97 -1.80 8.26
N ALA A 58 -6.96 -0.96 8.45
CA ALA A 58 -5.86 -0.85 7.49
C ALA A 58 -5.14 -2.21 7.31
N PHE A 59 -5.07 -3.03 8.37
CA PHE A 59 -4.36 -4.31 8.37
C PHE A 59 -5.15 -5.44 7.70
N GLU A 60 -6.43 -5.24 7.40
CA GLU A 60 -7.27 -6.22 6.70
C GLU A 60 -7.05 -6.20 5.18
N ASP A 61 -6.25 -5.26 4.67
CA ASP A 61 -5.97 -5.11 3.24
C ASP A 61 -4.54 -5.56 2.91
N VAL A 62 -4.44 -6.72 2.25
CA VAL A 62 -3.17 -7.31 1.83
C VAL A 62 -2.39 -6.41 0.86
N LEU A 63 -3.07 -5.61 0.03
CA LEU A 63 -2.40 -4.71 -0.89
C LEU A 63 -1.75 -3.55 -0.12
N LYS A 64 -2.38 -3.07 0.95
CA LYS A 64 -1.75 -2.10 1.86
C LYS A 64 -0.50 -2.69 2.55
N ILE A 65 -0.58 -3.95 2.99
CA ILE A 65 0.56 -4.68 3.55
C ILE A 65 1.71 -4.75 2.53
N TRP A 66 1.40 -5.11 1.28
CA TRP A 66 2.39 -5.18 0.21
C TRP A 66 3.07 -3.84 -0.09
N LEU A 67 2.29 -2.75 -0.10
CA LEU A 67 2.83 -1.40 -0.27
C LEU A 67 3.77 -0.98 0.87
N TYR A 68 3.52 -1.45 2.09
CA TYR A 68 4.37 -1.21 3.26
C TYR A 68 5.65 -2.07 3.27
N THR A 69 5.59 -3.31 2.76
CA THR A 69 6.73 -4.22 2.80
C THR A 69 7.67 -4.02 1.63
N GLU A 70 7.14 -4.03 0.41
CA GLU A 70 7.92 -4.02 -0.83
C GLU A 70 7.72 -2.74 -1.66
N GLY A 71 6.61 -2.03 -1.48
CA GLY A 71 6.32 -0.79 -2.20
C GLY A 71 5.56 -0.97 -3.52
N PRO A 72 5.08 0.14 -4.11
CA PRO A 72 4.19 0.10 -5.27
C PRO A 72 4.86 -0.37 -6.57
N GLN A 73 6.18 -0.20 -6.69
CA GLN A 73 6.93 -0.71 -7.85
C GLN A 73 6.84 -2.23 -7.95
N ASP A 74 6.87 -2.93 -6.81
CA ASP A 74 6.86 -4.38 -6.76
C ASP A 74 5.50 -4.95 -7.22
N VAL A 75 4.41 -4.34 -6.75
CA VAL A 75 3.04 -4.66 -7.18
C VAL A 75 2.93 -4.60 -8.70
N LEU A 76 3.46 -3.57 -9.33
CA LEU A 76 3.39 -3.42 -10.78
C LEU A 76 4.37 -4.31 -11.53
N ALA A 77 5.52 -4.61 -10.94
CA ALA A 77 6.44 -5.60 -11.50
C ALA A 77 5.76 -6.97 -11.58
N PHE A 78 4.97 -7.34 -10.57
CA PHE A 78 4.14 -8.53 -10.58
C PHE A 78 3.10 -8.49 -11.70
N VAL A 79 2.34 -7.41 -11.82
CA VAL A 79 1.34 -7.25 -12.89
C VAL A 79 1.98 -7.35 -14.27
N LYS A 80 3.11 -6.65 -14.48
CA LYS A 80 3.88 -6.69 -15.72
C LYS A 80 4.34 -8.11 -16.06
N LYS A 81 4.79 -8.88 -15.06
CA LYS A 81 5.19 -10.28 -15.24
C LYS A 81 4.02 -11.16 -15.69
N LYS A 82 2.81 -10.88 -15.21
CA LYS A 82 1.60 -11.65 -15.52
C LYS A 82 1.01 -11.33 -16.90
N THR A 83 0.99 -10.05 -17.28
CA THR A 83 0.27 -9.62 -18.50
C THR A 83 1.15 -9.14 -19.63
N GLY A 84 2.43 -8.86 -19.38
CA GLY A 84 3.31 -8.17 -20.33
C GLY A 84 2.91 -6.70 -20.57
N GLN A 85 1.94 -6.17 -19.82
CA GLN A 85 1.46 -4.80 -19.96
C GLN A 85 2.62 -3.81 -19.80
N LYS A 86 2.70 -2.87 -20.75
CA LYS A 86 3.61 -1.74 -20.67
C LYS A 86 2.88 -0.57 -20.03
N PHE A 87 3.50 0.02 -19.03
CA PHE A 87 2.99 1.20 -18.37
C PHE A 87 3.77 2.42 -18.86
N ASN A 88 3.06 3.43 -19.37
CA ASN A 88 3.66 4.68 -19.82
C ASN A 88 3.75 5.63 -18.62
N TRP A 89 4.93 5.70 -17.98
CA TRP A 89 5.12 6.48 -16.76
C TRP A 89 5.47 7.93 -17.08
N HIS A 90 4.59 8.86 -16.71
CA HIS A 90 4.85 10.30 -16.81
C HIS A 90 5.38 10.90 -15.50
N THR A 91 5.19 10.23 -14.35
CA THR A 91 5.70 10.67 -13.03
C THR A 91 6.30 9.51 -12.23
N ARG A 92 7.29 9.82 -11.38
CA ARG A 92 8.18 8.85 -10.71
C ARG A 92 7.90 8.65 -9.22
N HIS A 93 6.93 9.36 -8.65
CA HIS A 93 6.70 9.33 -7.21
C HIS A 93 5.84 8.13 -6.79
N ASN A 94 6.17 7.48 -5.67
CA ASN A 94 5.46 6.29 -5.17
C ASN A 94 3.94 6.50 -5.08
N CYS A 95 3.51 7.68 -4.64
CA CYS A 95 2.08 7.99 -4.49
C CYS A 95 1.32 8.00 -5.84
N ASP A 96 1.96 8.38 -6.95
CA ASP A 96 1.33 8.36 -8.27
C ASP A 96 1.19 6.92 -8.79
N ILE A 97 2.18 6.08 -8.46
CA ILE A 97 2.15 4.65 -8.74
C ILE A 97 1.01 3.99 -7.95
N CYS A 98 0.89 4.26 -6.64
CA CYS A 98 -0.24 3.81 -5.83
C CYS A 98 -1.57 4.23 -6.44
N ARG A 99 -1.72 5.51 -6.82
CA ARG A 99 -2.93 5.99 -7.49
C ARG A 99 -3.25 5.17 -8.73
N THR A 100 -2.26 4.85 -9.56
CA THR A 100 -2.45 4.02 -10.76
C THR A 100 -2.96 2.64 -10.39
N ILE A 101 -2.33 1.98 -9.42
CA ILE A 101 -2.72 0.65 -8.92
C ILE A 101 -4.18 0.62 -8.46
N PHE A 102 -4.62 1.62 -7.69
CA PHE A 102 -5.98 1.62 -7.12
C PHE A 102 -7.07 2.16 -8.05
N THR A 103 -6.72 2.91 -9.10
CA THR A 103 -7.69 3.50 -10.02
C THR A 103 -7.86 2.68 -11.30
N ASP A 104 -6.82 1.95 -11.73
CA ASP A 104 -6.90 1.07 -12.88
C ASP A 104 -7.55 -0.27 -12.51
N LYS A 105 -8.80 -0.44 -12.95
CA LYS A 105 -9.60 -1.65 -12.70
C LYS A 105 -8.95 -2.91 -13.28
N SER A 106 -8.19 -2.79 -14.37
CA SER A 106 -7.50 -3.94 -14.98
C SER A 106 -6.37 -4.46 -14.09
N ILE A 107 -5.63 -3.56 -13.44
CA ILE A 107 -4.61 -3.91 -12.46
C ILE A 107 -5.25 -4.61 -11.26
N LEU A 108 -6.31 -4.02 -10.70
CA LEU A 108 -6.99 -4.60 -9.54
C LEU A 108 -7.59 -5.98 -9.81
N SER A 109 -8.13 -6.24 -11.01
CA SER A 109 -8.62 -7.58 -11.36
C SER A 109 -7.49 -8.59 -11.40
N ILE A 110 -6.35 -8.25 -12.03
CA ILE A 110 -5.19 -9.15 -12.10
C ILE A 110 -4.66 -9.49 -10.70
N LEU A 111 -4.57 -8.48 -9.82
CA LEU A 111 -4.12 -8.66 -8.44
C LEU A 111 -5.09 -9.55 -7.65
N ARG A 112 -6.41 -9.36 -7.82
CA ARG A 112 -7.43 -10.19 -7.16
C ARG A 112 -7.35 -11.64 -7.63
N ASP A 113 -7.25 -11.87 -8.94
CA ASP A 113 -7.24 -13.21 -9.53
C ASP A 113 -5.97 -14.01 -9.18
N ASN A 114 -4.89 -13.32 -8.78
CA ASN A 114 -3.62 -13.93 -8.42
C ASN A 114 -3.22 -13.68 -6.95
N VAL A 115 -4.18 -13.35 -6.08
CA VAL A 115 -3.89 -12.90 -4.70
C VAL A 115 -3.07 -13.90 -3.91
N PHE A 116 -3.37 -15.20 -3.99
CA PHE A 116 -2.67 -16.27 -3.27
C PHE A 116 -1.22 -16.50 -3.72
N GLU A 117 -0.88 -16.08 -4.95
CA GLU A 117 0.52 -16.10 -5.41
C GLU A 117 1.24 -14.84 -4.95
N ALA A 118 0.52 -13.72 -4.92
CA ALA A 118 1.06 -12.40 -4.64
C ALA A 118 1.24 -12.10 -3.15
N ASP A 119 0.41 -12.67 -2.27
CA ASP A 119 0.30 -12.29 -0.85
C ASP A 119 1.36 -12.91 0.07
N SER A 120 1.82 -14.13 -0.26
CA SER A 120 2.68 -14.94 0.60
C SER A 120 3.94 -14.20 1.07
N MET A 121 4.66 -13.57 0.14
CA MET A 121 5.89 -12.83 0.43
C MET A 121 5.64 -11.54 1.24
N PRO A 122 4.70 -10.65 0.83
CA PRO A 122 4.30 -9.51 1.64
C PRO A 122 3.91 -9.86 3.09
N LEU A 123 3.07 -10.88 3.28
CA LEU A 123 2.62 -11.28 4.60
C LEU A 123 3.77 -11.81 5.47
N LEU A 124 4.66 -12.62 4.89
CA LEU A 124 5.86 -13.10 5.59
C LEU A 124 6.75 -11.94 6.02
N PHE A 125 7.05 -11.00 5.11
CA PHE A 125 7.88 -9.84 5.41
C PHE A 125 7.26 -8.93 6.46
N TYR A 126 5.94 -8.74 6.40
CA TYR A 126 5.22 -8.00 7.42
C TYR A 126 5.34 -8.66 8.79
N HIS A 127 5.13 -9.99 8.87
CA HIS A 127 5.29 -10.73 10.12
C HIS A 127 6.71 -10.59 10.71
N CYS A 128 7.75 -10.69 9.87
CA CYS A 128 9.13 -10.48 10.30
C CYS A 128 9.39 -9.06 10.82
N LYS A 129 8.88 -8.03 10.12
CA LYS A 129 9.01 -6.63 10.55
C LYS A 129 8.28 -6.38 11.87
N ALA A 130 7.04 -6.83 11.99
CA ALA A 130 6.22 -6.67 13.18
C ALA A 130 6.84 -7.35 14.41
N LYS A 131 7.37 -8.57 14.25
CA LYS A 131 8.09 -9.27 15.32
C LYS A 131 9.31 -8.47 15.80
N THR A 132 10.13 -8.00 14.87
CA THR A 132 11.33 -7.22 15.18
C THR A 132 10.99 -5.92 15.93
N GLU A 133 9.95 -5.20 15.48
CA GLU A 133 9.54 -3.95 16.13
C GLU A 133 8.92 -4.20 17.52
N ASN A 134 8.15 -5.27 17.70
CA ASN A 134 7.64 -5.66 19.02
C ASN A 134 8.78 -6.01 19.99
N GLU A 135 9.78 -6.78 19.54
CA GLU A 135 10.96 -7.08 20.33
C GLU A 135 11.71 -5.80 20.74
N ARG A 136 11.82 -4.82 19.82
CA ARG A 136 12.44 -3.52 20.09
C ARG A 136 11.69 -2.73 21.17
N ARG A 137 10.35 -2.72 21.12
CA ARG A 137 9.49 -2.04 22.11
C ARG A 137 9.56 -2.68 23.49
N THR A 138 9.66 -4.01 23.58
CA THR A 138 9.75 -4.72 24.87
C THR A 138 11.11 -4.63 25.56
N LYS A 139 12.16 -4.21 24.84
CA LYS A 139 13.52 -4.05 25.36
C LYS A 139 13.83 -2.61 25.80
N GLN A 140 12.95 -1.65 25.51
CA GLN A 140 13.00 -0.27 26.01
C GLN A 140 12.23 -0.16 27.33
#